data_AF-A0A242MXS7-F1
#
_entry.id   AF-A0A242MXS7-F1
#
_cell.length_a   1.000
_cell.length_b   1.000
_cell.length_c   1.000
_cell.angle_alpha   90.00
_cell.angle_beta   90.00
_cell.angle_gamma   90.00
#
_symmetry.space_group_name_H-M   'P 1'
#
loop_
_entity.id
_entity.type
_entity.pdbx_description
1 polymer ?
#
loop_
_entity_poly.entity_id
_entity_poly.type
_entity_poly.pdbx_seq_one_letter_code
_entity_poly.pdbx_strand_id
1 'polypeptide(L)'
;MLRAQGVIAVPANRATPVDDELRRYDEYMDHVRGLAPKTSSIALRIVGRLLTARFGKGAVDVAAIEPEHVRRFFAGQAKLYSKPANAGSVVASLRG
;
A
#
# COMPACT_ATOMS: atom_id res chain seq x y z
N MET A 1 9.08 -2.43 -30.96
CA MET A 1 8.95 -3.74 -30.29
C MET A 1 10.14 -3.89 -29.35
N LEU A 2 9.91 -3.89 -28.02
CA LEU A 2 10.76 -4.35 -26.90
C LEU A 2 10.54 -3.48 -25.63
N ARG A 3 9.61 -3.90 -24.78
CA ARG A 3 9.59 -3.59 -23.34
C ARG A 3 9.48 -4.92 -22.59
N ALA A 4 10.50 -5.75 -22.77
CA ALA A 4 10.84 -6.81 -21.83
C ALA A 4 11.62 -6.17 -20.69
N GLN A 5 11.11 -6.31 -19.46
CA GLN A 5 11.88 -6.60 -18.24
C GLN A 5 10.92 -6.54 -17.06
N GLY A 6 10.18 -7.64 -16.88
CA GLY A 6 9.66 -8.05 -15.58
C GLY A 6 10.83 -8.45 -14.67
N VAL A 7 11.60 -7.46 -14.21
CA VAL A 7 12.72 -7.65 -13.28
C VAL A 7 12.48 -6.80 -12.05
N ILE A 8 11.48 -7.23 -11.27
CA ILE A 8 11.66 -7.19 -9.83
C ILE A 8 11.72 -8.67 -9.45
N ALA A 9 12.94 -9.18 -9.28
CA ALA A 9 13.12 -10.45 -8.62
C ALA A 9 12.50 -10.29 -7.23
N VAL A 10 11.31 -10.85 -7.02
CA VAL A 10 10.72 -11.02 -5.71
C VAL A 10 11.75 -11.84 -4.95
N PRO A 11 12.43 -11.28 -3.94
CA PRO A 11 13.38 -12.07 -3.18
C PRO A 11 12.59 -13.22 -2.58
N ALA A 12 13.10 -14.45 -2.70
CA ALA A 12 12.64 -15.59 -1.92
C ALA A 12 13.01 -15.35 -0.45
N ASN A 13 12.47 -14.28 0.12
CA ASN A 13 12.55 -13.95 1.51
C ASN A 13 11.49 -14.79 2.20
N ARG A 14 11.80 -15.36 3.36
CA ARG A 14 10.82 -16.08 4.18
C ARG A 14 9.55 -15.23 4.27
N ALA A 15 8.52 -15.62 3.53
CA ALA A 15 7.34 -14.78 3.36
C ALA A 15 6.79 -14.48 4.75
N THR A 16 6.72 -13.21 5.09
CA THR A 16 6.05 -12.83 6.33
C THR A 16 4.56 -13.07 6.15
N PRO A 17 3.79 -13.26 7.23
CA PRO A 17 2.34 -13.35 7.13
C PRO A 17 1.71 -12.15 6.39
N VAL A 18 2.37 -10.99 6.40
CA VAL A 18 1.98 -9.80 5.63
C VAL A 18 2.25 -9.98 4.14
N ASP A 19 3.39 -10.54 3.75
CA ASP A 19 3.72 -10.79 2.33
C ASP A 19 2.75 -11.80 1.69
N ASP A 20 2.35 -12.83 2.45
CA ASP A 20 1.36 -13.80 2.01
C ASP A 20 -0.02 -13.17 1.78
N GLU A 21 -0.45 -12.30 2.69
CA GLU A 21 -1.72 -11.59 2.55
C GLU A 21 -1.71 -10.59 1.39
N LEU A 22 -0.58 -9.90 1.17
CA LEU A 22 -0.42 -8.99 0.03
C LEU A 22 -0.48 -9.72 -1.30
N ARG A 23 0.10 -10.93 -1.40
CA ARG A 23 0.00 -11.76 -2.60
C ARG A 23 -1.44 -12.16 -2.90
N ARG A 24 -2.21 -12.61 -1.90
CA ARG A 24 -3.63 -12.94 -2.06
C ARG A 24 -4.44 -11.73 -2.52
N TYR A 25 -4.13 -10.55 -1.97
CA TYR A 25 -4.77 -9.31 -2.35
C TYR A 25 -4.42 -8.89 -3.78
N ASP A 26 -3.16 -9.05 -4.22
CA ASP A 26 -2.75 -8.76 -5.60
C ASP A 26 -3.44 -9.70 -6.59
N GLU A 27 -3.46 -11.00 -6.30
CA GLU A 27 -4.16 -12.01 -7.11
C GLU A 27 -5.65 -11.68 -7.25
N TYR A 28 -6.31 -11.27 -6.15
CA TYR A 28 -7.70 -10.80 -6.18
C TYR A 28 -7.89 -9.54 -7.03
N MET A 29 -6.98 -8.57 -6.92
CA MET A 29 -7.06 -7.31 -7.67
C MET A 29 -6.78 -7.50 -9.17
N ASP A 30 -5.91 -8.44 -9.53
CA ASP A 30 -5.64 -8.84 -10.90
C ASP A 30 -6.87 -9.55 -11.51
N HIS A 31 -7.40 -10.57 -10.83
CA HIS A 31 -8.49 -11.40 -11.35
C HIS A 31 -9.86 -10.73 -11.31
N VAL A 32 -10.20 -10.00 -10.25
CA VAL A 32 -11.57 -9.49 -10.02
C VAL A 32 -11.73 -8.05 -10.47
N ARG A 33 -10.66 -7.24 -10.39
CA ARG A 33 -10.75 -5.80 -10.65
C ARG A 33 -10.10 -5.38 -11.95
N GLY A 34 -9.36 -6.26 -12.64
CA GLY A 34 -8.69 -5.97 -13.91
C GLY A 34 -7.78 -4.75 -13.83
N LEU A 35 -7.21 -4.49 -12.65
CA LEU A 35 -6.46 -3.27 -12.39
C LEU A 35 -5.12 -3.31 -13.10
N ALA A 36 -4.75 -2.18 -13.70
CA ALA A 36 -3.43 -2.05 -14.29
C ALA A 36 -2.34 -2.28 -13.21
N PRO A 37 -1.25 -3.02 -13.51
CA PRO A 37 -0.23 -3.39 -12.51
C PRO A 37 0.35 -2.22 -11.72
N LYS A 38 0.46 -1.03 -12.33
CA LYS A 38 0.90 0.20 -11.65
C LYS A 38 -0.05 0.65 -10.54
N THR A 39 -1.35 0.49 -10.75
CA THR A 39 -2.38 0.87 -9.78
C THR A 39 -2.42 -0.15 -8.63
N SER A 40 -2.27 -1.44 -8.93
CA SER A 40 -2.14 -2.50 -7.93
C SER A 40 -0.91 -2.28 -7.05
N SER A 41 0.24 -1.88 -7.63
CA SER A 41 1.47 -1.60 -6.86
C SER A 41 1.31 -0.50 -5.80
N ILE A 42 0.59 0.58 -6.12
CA ILE A 42 0.32 1.66 -5.15
C ILE A 42 -0.59 1.15 -4.04
N ALA A 43 -1.65 0.42 -4.39
CA ALA A 43 -2.57 -0.16 -3.41
C ALA A 43 -1.85 -1.14 -2.47
N LEU A 44 -1.04 -2.05 -3.01
CA LEU A 44 -0.23 -2.99 -2.24
C LEU A 44 0.73 -2.29 -1.28
N ARG A 45 1.36 -1.19 -1.71
CA ARG A 45 2.26 -0.42 -0.85
C ARG A 45 1.52 0.20 0.34
N ILE A 46 0.29 0.67 0.13
CA ILE A 46 -0.54 1.25 1.20
C ILE A 46 -1.00 0.15 2.16
N VAL A 47 -1.56 -0.93 1.63
CA VAL A 47 -2.04 -2.09 2.41
C VAL A 47 -0.89 -2.72 3.19
N GLY A 48 0.28 -2.90 2.59
CA GLY A 48 1.44 -3.51 3.24
C GLY A 48 1.94 -2.68 4.42
N ARG A 49 1.89 -1.34 4.32
CA ARG A 49 2.23 -0.46 5.44
C ARG A 49 1.22 -0.55 6.57
N LEU A 50 -0.08 -0.63 6.25
CA LEU A 50 -1.14 -0.79 7.24
C LEU A 50 -0.98 -2.11 8.00
N LEU A 51 -0.83 -3.22 7.28
CA LEU A 51 -0.69 -4.55 7.85
C LEU A 51 0.59 -4.67 8.69
N THR A 52 1.72 -4.16 8.19
CA THR A 52 2.98 -4.14 8.95
C THR A 52 2.85 -3.30 10.22
N ALA A 53 2.20 -2.13 10.15
CA ALA A 53 2.02 -1.28 11.32
C ALA A 53 1.11 -1.92 12.38
N ARG A 54 0.18 -2.79 11.97
CA ARG A 54 -0.79 -3.41 12.87
C ARG A 54 -0.33 -4.75 13.43
N PHE A 55 0.16 -5.63 12.57
CA PHE A 55 0.45 -7.02 12.91
C PHE A 55 1.96 -7.27 13.03
N GLY A 56 2.81 -6.40 12.47
CA GLY A 56 4.26 -6.56 12.51
C GLY A 56 4.69 -7.88 11.89
N LYS A 57 5.32 -8.75 12.70
CA LYS A 57 5.71 -10.12 12.30
C LYS A 57 4.67 -11.19 12.72
N GLY A 58 3.59 -10.78 13.37
CA GLY A 58 2.52 -11.67 13.80
C GLY A 58 1.61 -12.11 12.66
N ALA A 59 0.72 -13.06 12.95
CA ALA A 59 -0.30 -13.49 12.00
C ALA A 59 -1.22 -12.32 11.63
N VAL A 60 -1.57 -12.24 10.35
CA VAL A 60 -2.53 -11.26 9.85
C VAL A 60 -3.94 -11.81 10.04
N ASP A 61 -4.75 -11.10 10.83
CA ASP A 61 -6.18 -11.35 10.94
C ASP A 61 -6.94 -10.15 10.36
N VAL A 62 -7.37 -10.30 9.11
CA VAL A 62 -8.10 -9.23 8.39
C VAL A 62 -9.46 -8.96 9.04
N ALA A 63 -10.09 -9.95 9.66
CA ALA A 63 -11.38 -9.77 10.32
C ALA A 63 -11.27 -8.89 11.57
N ALA A 64 -10.08 -8.84 12.20
CA ALA A 64 -9.78 -7.93 13.31
C ALA A 64 -9.53 -6.47 12.87
N ILE A 65 -9.52 -6.16 11.57
CA ILE A 65 -9.32 -4.79 11.07
C ILE A 65 -10.64 -4.02 11.12
N GLU A 66 -10.82 -3.27 12.21
CA GLU A 66 -11.91 -2.30 12.33
C GLU A 66 -11.69 -1.01 11.50
N PRO A 67 -12.76 -0.33 11.07
CA PRO A 67 -12.66 0.95 10.35
C PRO A 67 -11.86 2.03 11.08
N GLU A 68 -11.87 2.02 12.42
CA GLU A 68 -11.11 2.96 13.22
C GLU A 68 -9.59 2.78 13.06
N HIS A 69 -9.12 1.54 12.95
CA HIS A 69 -7.71 1.24 12.73
C HIS A 69 -7.22 1.84 11.41
N VAL A 70 -8.06 1.76 10.38
CA VAL A 70 -7.80 2.37 9.07
C VAL A 70 -7.75 3.88 9.18
N ARG A 71 -8.76 4.52 9.80
CA ARG A 71 -8.80 5.99 9.99
C ARG A 71 -7.58 6.49 10.76
N ARG A 72 -7.22 5.83 11.86
CA ARG A 72 -6.07 6.21 12.70
C ARG A 72 -4.74 6.05 11.95
N PHE A 73 -4.60 4.99 11.16
CA PHE A 73 -3.42 4.80 10.32
C PHE A 73 -3.26 5.95 9.32
N PHE A 74 -4.31 6.29 8.58
CA PHE A 74 -4.26 7.39 7.60
C PHE A 74 -4.05 8.75 8.27
N ALA A 75 -4.68 9.01 9.43
CA ALA A 75 -4.43 10.22 10.21
C ALA A 75 -2.97 10.30 10.68
N GLY A 76 -2.37 9.18 11.08
CA GLY A 76 -0.95 9.10 11.42
C GLY A 76 -0.04 9.35 10.21
N GLN A 77 -0.32 8.74 9.06
CA GLN A 77 0.44 8.99 7.83
C GLN A 77 0.32 10.46 7.38
N ALA A 78 -0.87 11.06 7.44
CA ALA A 78 -1.08 12.46 7.09
C ALA A 78 -0.23 13.41 7.96
N LYS A 79 -0.11 13.13 9.26
CA LYS A 79 0.77 13.90 10.16
C LYS A 79 2.26 13.73 9.82
N LEU A 80 2.70 12.53 9.44
CA LEU A 80 4.09 12.24 9.07
C LEU A 80 4.49 12.85 7.71
N TYR A 81 3.56 12.93 6.77
CA TYR A 81 3.76 13.55 5.46
C TYR A 81 3.42 15.04 5.41
N SER A 82 2.94 15.63 6.52
CA SER A 82 2.86 17.07 6.72
C SER A 82 4.26 17.65 6.97
N LYS A 83 5.09 17.65 5.92
CA LYS A 83 6.27 18.50 5.82
C LYS A 83 5.91 19.72 4.96
N PRO A 84 6.33 20.94 5.34
CA PRO A 84 5.96 22.19 4.65
C PRO A 84 6.49 22.30 3.20
N ALA A 85 7.31 21.36 2.72
CA ALA A 85 7.84 21.36 1.36
C ALA A 85 6.76 21.24 0.26
N ASN A 86 5.57 20.70 0.57
CA ASN A 86 4.45 20.64 -0.38
C ASN A 86 3.41 21.76 -0.20
N ALA A 87 3.61 22.67 0.76
CA ALA A 87 2.68 23.79 0.98
C ALA A 87 2.59 24.72 -0.24
N GLY A 88 3.68 24.86 -1.00
CA GLY A 88 3.70 25.64 -2.25
C GLY A 88 2.78 25.09 -3.34
N SER A 89 2.67 23.76 -3.46
CA SER A 89 1.78 23.12 -4.44
C SER A 89 0.30 23.29 -4.06
N VAL A 90 -0.02 23.26 -2.76
CA VAL A 90 -1.40 23.42 -2.27
C VAL A 90 -1.86 24.88 -2.43
N VAL A 91 -0.98 25.85 -2.19
CA VAL A 91 -1.27 27.28 -2.40
C VAL A 91 -1.44 27.61 -3.89
N ALA A 92 -0.68 26.99 -4.79
CA ALA A 92 -0.82 27.19 -6.23
C ALA A 92 -2.19 26.73 -6.76
N SER A 93 -2.77 25.66 -6.19
CA SER A 93 -4.09 25.14 -6.59
C SER A 93 -5.28 25.98 -6.08
N LEU A 94 -5.06 26.90 -5.13
CA LEU A 94 -6.08 27.79 -4.56
C LEU A 94 -6.09 29.19 -5.19
N ARG A 95 -5.12 29.49 -6.07
CA ARG A 95 -5.03 30.76 -6.82
C ARG A 95 -5.54 30.67 -8.27
N GLY A 96 -6.13 29.54 -8.65
CA GLY A 96 -6.77 29.35 -9.95
C GLY A 96 -8.26 29.60 -9.90
#